data_AF-A0A420ET55-F1
#
_entry.id   AF-A0A420ET55-F1
#
_cell.length_a   1.000
_cell.length_b   1.000
_cell.length_c   1.000
_cell.angle_alpha   90.00
_cell.angle_beta   90.00
_cell.angle_gamma   90.00
#
_symmetry.space_group_name_H-M   'P 1'
#
loop_
_entity.id
_entity.type
_entity.pdbx_description
1 polymer ?
#
loop_
_entity_poly.entity_id
_entity_poly.type
_entity_poly.pdbx_seq_one_letter_code
_entity_poly.pdbx_strand_id
1 'polypeptide(L)'
;MAATVYLSAAVIDQLTAAQRVLDEHVTSSASGYCQRCHLAGPCPANEQAAAAFARYGRLPRRTPGATRPELINARRFAVRPDRATAPTFAPIRR
;
A
#
# COMPACT_ATOMS: atom_id res chain seq x y z
N MET A 1 7.66 -32.66 -2.94
CA MET A 1 6.90 -32.95 -4.18
C MET A 1 6.18 -31.68 -4.61
N ALA A 2 6.59 -31.06 -5.73
CA ALA A 2 5.89 -29.91 -6.29
C ALA A 2 4.81 -30.43 -7.26
N ALA A 3 3.53 -30.33 -6.88
CA ALA A 3 2.43 -30.65 -7.77
C ALA A 3 2.26 -29.51 -8.78
N THR A 4 2.53 -29.79 -10.06
CA THR A 4 2.30 -28.84 -11.16
C THR A 4 0.81 -28.82 -11.50
N VAL A 5 0.06 -27.96 -10.81
CA VAL A 5 -1.34 -27.68 -11.16
C VAL A 5 -1.35 -26.84 -12.45
N TYR A 6 -1.99 -27.36 -13.51
CA TYR A 6 -2.30 -26.58 -14.71
C TYR A 6 -3.38 -25.56 -14.35
N LEU A 7 -2.96 -24.31 -14.17
CA LEU A 7 -3.87 -23.19 -13.97
C LEU A 7 -4.41 -22.77 -15.33
N SER A 8 -5.72 -22.59 -15.43
CA SER A 8 -6.33 -21.98 -16.62
C SER A 8 -5.87 -20.53 -16.76
N ALA A 9 -5.92 -19.99 -17.99
CA ALA A 9 -5.57 -18.59 -18.25
C ALA A 9 -6.31 -17.61 -17.33
N ALA A 10 -7.60 -17.88 -17.06
CA ALA A 10 -8.41 -17.09 -16.14
C ALA A 10 -7.86 -17.04 -14.71
N VAL A 11 -7.29 -18.14 -14.20
CA VAL A 11 -6.69 -18.18 -12.86
C VAL A 11 -5.36 -17.43 -12.84
N ILE A 12 -4.59 -17.49 -13.93
CA ILE A 12 -3.34 -16.71 -14.08
C ILE A 12 -3.66 -15.21 -14.07
N ASP A 13 -4.71 -14.79 -14.77
CA ASP A 13 -5.15 -13.39 -14.79
C ASP A 13 -5.62 -12.93 -13.41
N GLN A 14 -6.38 -13.77 -12.71
CA GLN A 14 -6.80 -13.50 -11.33
C GLN A 14 -5.61 -13.35 -10.37
N LEU A 15 -4.61 -14.23 -10.46
CA LEU A 15 -3.40 -14.14 -9.64
C LEU A 15 -2.56 -12.90 -10.00
N THR A 16 -2.54 -12.52 -11.28
CA THR A 16 -1.84 -11.30 -11.74
C THR A 16 -2.53 -10.04 -11.22
N ALA A 17 -3.87 -10.01 -11.25
CA ALA A 17 -4.65 -8.92 -10.67
C ALA A 17 -4.47 -8.86 -9.14
N ALA A 18 -4.52 -10.01 -8.46
CA ALA A 18 -4.29 -10.10 -7.01
C ALA A 18 -2.88 -9.64 -6.64
N GLN A 19 -1.87 -9.96 -7.45
CA GLN A 19 -0.50 -9.48 -7.24
C GLN A 19 -0.43 -7.95 -7.29
N ARG A 20 -1.08 -7.31 -8.28
CA ARG A 20 -1.14 -5.85 -8.35
C ARG A 20 -1.82 -5.25 -7.13
N VAL A 21 -2.89 -5.85 -6.63
CA VAL A 21 -3.56 -5.41 -5.40
C VAL A 21 -2.60 -5.49 -4.21
N LEU A 22 -1.81 -6.56 -4.07
CA LEU A 22 -0.81 -6.67 -3.01
C LEU A 22 0.29 -5.60 -3.11
N ASP A 23 0.74 -5.29 -4.33
CA ASP A 23 1.78 -4.29 -4.58
C ASP A 23 1.27 -2.85 -4.34
N GLU A 24 0.00 -2.56 -4.65
CA GLU A 24 -0.61 -1.24 -4.45
C GLU A 24 -1.06 -1.02 -3.00
N HIS A 25 -1.55 -2.08 -2.35
CA HIS A 25 -2.09 -2.03 -1.00
C HIS A 25 -1.08 -2.46 0.06
N VAL A 26 0.20 -2.14 -0.14
CA VAL A 26 1.24 -2.40 0.84
C VAL A 26 0.95 -1.61 2.12
N THR A 27 0.89 -2.32 3.25
CA THR A 27 0.83 -1.70 4.57
C THR A 27 2.19 -1.10 4.89
N SER A 28 2.23 0.21 5.14
CA SER A 28 3.45 0.89 5.55
C SER A 28 3.82 0.42 6.95
N SER A 29 5.00 -0.19 7.10
CA SER A 29 5.51 -0.58 8.43
C SER A 29 5.76 0.61 9.35
N ALA A 30 5.92 1.82 8.81
CA ALA A 30 6.17 3.04 9.59
C ALA A 30 4.90 3.58 10.27
N SER A 31 3.75 3.45 9.61
CA SER A 31 2.48 4.00 10.11
C SER A 31 1.48 2.94 10.51
N GLY A 32 1.64 1.69 10.06
CA GLY A 32 0.65 0.63 10.23
C GLY A 32 -0.60 0.82 9.36
N TYR A 33 -0.56 1.71 8.36
CA TYR A 33 -1.69 1.99 7.46
C TYR A 33 -1.40 1.51 6.04
N CYS A 34 -2.44 1.08 5.34
CA CYS A 34 -2.38 0.82 3.90
C CYS A 34 -2.04 2.11 3.14
N GLN A 35 -1.07 2.05 2.21
CA GLN A 35 -0.67 3.24 1.44
C GLN A 35 -1.75 3.77 0.50
N ARG A 36 -2.66 2.90 0.03
CA ARG A 36 -3.73 3.28 -0.90
C ARG A 36 -5.06 3.57 -0.22
N CYS A 37 -5.47 2.74 0.74
CA CYS A 37 -6.74 2.92 1.44
C CYS A 37 -6.65 3.84 2.66
N HIS A 38 -5.45 4.10 3.18
CA HIS A 38 -5.23 4.82 4.44
C HIS A 38 -5.97 4.24 5.65
N LEU A 39 -6.36 2.97 5.59
CA LEU A 39 -6.96 2.21 6.68
C LEU A 39 -5.87 1.62 7.59
N ALA A 40 -6.15 1.58 8.89
CA ALA A 40 -5.27 0.96 9.88
C ALA A 40 -5.28 -0.55 9.70
N GLY A 41 -4.10 -1.17 9.67
CA GLY A 41 -3.93 -2.61 9.49
C GLY A 41 -3.94 -3.05 8.02
N PRO A 42 -3.77 -4.37 7.77
CA PRO A 42 -3.90 -4.93 6.44
C PRO A 42 -5.30 -4.60 5.91
N CYS A 43 -5.38 -3.91 4.77
CA CYS A 43 -6.68 -3.53 4.22
C CYS A 43 -7.41 -4.79 3.70
N PRO A 44 -8.75 -4.77 3.66
CA PRO A 44 -9.52 -5.93 3.19
C PRO A 44 -9.17 -6.35 1.75
N ALA A 45 -8.73 -5.42 0.91
CA ALA A 45 -8.25 -5.74 -0.44
C ALA A 45 -6.92 -6.52 -0.42
N ASN A 46 -6.00 -6.17 0.47
CA ASN A 46 -4.74 -6.88 0.65
C ASN A 46 -4.99 -8.31 1.19
N GLU A 47 -5.89 -8.44 2.17
CA GLU A 47 -6.28 -9.73 2.73
C GLU A 47 -6.95 -10.63 1.70
N GLN A 48 -7.88 -10.10 0.90
CA GLN A 48 -8.54 -10.85 -0.17
C GLN A 48 -7.55 -11.32 -1.24
N ALA A 49 -6.61 -10.45 -1.62
CA ALA A 49 -5.57 -10.82 -2.58
C ALA A 49 -4.65 -11.92 -2.01
N ALA A 50 -4.24 -11.82 -0.75
CA ALA A 50 -3.46 -12.86 -0.07
C ALA A 50 -4.23 -14.20 0.02
N ALA A 51 -5.53 -14.13 0.29
CA ALA A 51 -6.40 -15.31 0.34
C ALA A 51 -6.52 -16.00 -1.03
N ALA A 52 -6.52 -15.25 -2.14
CA ALA A 52 -6.51 -15.82 -3.49
C ALA A 52 -5.26 -16.68 -3.72
N PHE A 53 -4.08 -16.19 -3.31
CA PHE A 53 -2.83 -16.96 -3.39
C PHE A 53 -2.85 -18.23 -2.52
N ALA A 54 -3.37 -18.12 -1.30
CA ALA A 54 -3.52 -19.28 -0.40
C ALA A 54 -4.44 -20.36 -1.00
N ARG A 55 -5.55 -19.98 -1.63
CA ARG A 55 -6.49 -20.92 -2.28
C ARG A 55 -5.85 -21.74 -3.38
N TYR A 56 -4.96 -21.14 -4.16
CA TYR A 56 -4.25 -21.84 -5.25
C TYR A 56 -2.91 -22.45 -4.83
N GLY A 57 -2.57 -22.40 -3.52
CA GLY A 57 -1.30 -22.92 -3.01
C GLY A 57 -0.08 -22.25 -3.67
N ARG A 58 -0.21 -20.98 -4.03
CA ARG A 58 0.85 -20.18 -4.64
C ARG A 58 1.32 -19.12 -3.67
N LEU A 59 2.62 -18.84 -3.69
CA LEU A 59 3.17 -17.71 -2.96
C LEU A 59 3.07 -16.47 -3.84
N PRO A 60 2.66 -15.31 -3.30
CA PRO A 60 2.76 -14.05 -4.00
C PRO A 60 4.21 -13.81 -4.41
N ARG A 61 4.41 -13.30 -5.61
CA ARG A 61 5.74 -12.84 -6.01
C ARG A 61 6.04 -11.58 -5.23
N ARG A 62 7.09 -11.58 -4.41
CA ARG A 62 7.55 -10.35 -3.78
C ARG A 62 8.42 -9.61 -4.76
N THR A 63 8.00 -8.42 -5.18
CA THR A 63 8.85 -7.54 -5.98
C THR A 63 9.86 -6.87 -5.03
N PRO A 64 11.17 -7.15 -5.15
CA PRO A 64 12.17 -6.48 -4.31
C PRO A 64 12.09 -4.97 -4.55
N GLY A 65 12.00 -4.20 -3.46
CA GLY A 65 11.83 -2.73 -3.48
C GLY A 65 10.39 -2.21 -3.26
N ALA A 66 9.37 -3.08 -3.26
CA ALA A 66 7.99 -2.66 -2.94
C ALA A 66 7.81 -2.33 -1.44
N THR A 67 8.51 -3.07 -0.60
CA THR A 67 8.78 -2.66 0.77
C THR A 67 9.94 -1.67 0.74
N ARG A 68 9.76 -0.48 1.31
CA ARG A 68 10.84 0.47 1.58
C ARG A 68 11.39 0.22 2.99
N PRO A 69 12.29 -0.75 3.20
CA PRO A 69 12.84 -1.04 4.52
C PRO A 69 13.53 0.18 5.15
N GLU A 70 14.03 1.11 4.34
CA GLU A 70 14.56 2.41 4.79
C GLU A 70 13.54 3.26 5.56
N LEU A 71 12.25 2.94 5.46
CA LEU A 71 11.20 3.59 6.27
C LEU A 71 10.90 2.84 7.57
N ILE A 72 11.48 1.67 7.82
CA ILE A 72 11.38 0.97 9.10
C ILE A 72 12.10 1.82 10.15
N ASN A 73 11.39 2.27 11.18
CA ASN A 73 11.82 3.26 12.18
C ASN A 73 12.01 4.71 11.69
N ALA A 74 11.67 5.03 10.44
CA ALA A 74 11.69 6.42 9.99
C ALA A 74 10.57 7.22 10.68
N ARG A 75 10.93 8.08 11.63
CA ARG A 75 9.99 9.05 12.22
C ARG A 75 9.60 10.05 11.14
N ARG A 76 8.31 10.16 10.83
CA ARG A 76 7.79 11.30 10.06
C ARG A 76 7.90 12.53 10.94
N PHE A 77 8.74 13.48 10.55
CA PHE A 77 8.47 14.87 10.88
C PHE A 77 7.32 15.29 9.98
N ALA A 78 6.09 15.20 10.49
CA ALA A 78 5.00 15.92 9.85
C ALA A 78 5.42 17.40 9.87
N VAL A 79 5.64 17.99 8.70
CA VAL A 79 5.62 19.44 8.57
C VAL A 79 4.22 19.84 9.01
N ARG A 80 4.10 20.31 10.26
CA ARG A 80 2.92 21.05 10.71
C ARG A 80 2.74 22.15 9.66
N PRO A 81 1.57 22.30 9.02
CA PRO A 81 1.33 23.53 8.28
C PRO A 81 1.50 24.65 9.29
N ASP A 82 2.53 25.46 9.06
CA ASP A 82 2.78 26.62 9.87
C ASP A 82 1.51 27.47 9.81
N ARG A 83 0.87 27.70 10.95
CA ARG A 83 -0.18 28.72 11.06
C ARG A 83 0.52 30.07 11.06
N ALA A 84 1.23 30.40 9.99
CA ALA A 84 1.84 31.69 9.78
C ALA A 84 1.06 32.44 8.70
N THR A 85 0.23 33.35 9.21
CA THR A 85 0.07 34.71 8.68
C THR A 85 -0.73 34.84 7.39
N ALA A 86 -2.04 35.03 7.53
CA ALA A 86 -2.77 35.82 6.54
C ALA A 86 -2.17 37.24 6.53
N PRO A 87 -1.70 37.79 5.39
CA PRO A 87 -1.36 39.20 5.31
C PRO A 87 -2.66 40.02 5.38
N THR A 88 -2.92 40.65 6.52
CA THR A 88 -3.95 41.67 6.63
C THR A 88 -3.50 42.90 5.84
N PHE A 89 -3.89 42.99 4.58
CA PHE A 89 -3.80 44.25 3.83
C PHE A 89 -4.87 45.21 4.37
N ALA A 90 -4.45 46.21 5.13
CA ALA A 90 -5.27 47.37 5.46
C ALA A 90 -5.36 48.28 4.23
N PRO A 91 -6.55 48.80 3.85
CA PRO A 91 -6.65 49.74 2.74
C PRO A 91 -6.13 51.11 3.18
N ILE A 92 -5.11 51.62 2.48
CA ILE A 92 -4.66 53.01 2.59
C ILE A 92 -5.73 53.89 1.90
N ARG A 93 -6.51 54.65 2.68
CA ARG A 93 -7.34 55.73 2.13
C ARG A 93 -6.50 57.00 2.01
N ARG A 94 -6.54 57.60 0.82
CA ARG A 94 -5.99 58.91 0.47
C ARG A 94 -6.89 60.04 0.94
#